data_AF-A0AAJ6IBV1-F1
#
_entry.id   AF-A0AAJ6IBV1-F1
#
_cell.length_a   1.000
_cell.length_b   1.000
_cell.length_c   1.000
_cell.angle_alpha   90.00
_cell.angle_beta   90.00
_cell.angle_gamma   90.00
#
_symmetry.space_group_name_H-M   'P 1'
#
loop_
_entity.id
_entity.type
_entity.pdbx_description
1 polymer ?
#
loop_
_entity_poly.entity_id
_entity_poly.type
_entity_poly.pdbx_seq_one_letter_code
_entity_poly.pdbx_strand_id
1 'polypeptide(L)'
;MEISKINLNLRKLILFLAIFSVLSLFIISSVISYYIVRNQLINNSLALNSEHANKIAIIIDNHFKNILIELGYSAKILGKKFDDNEIRETEVQRLKMQSDYYNSVVVSDSEGRLINYSPNILNIDKNKVQTTLGISNSIKEKTIYIIAISFC
;
A
#
# COMPACT_ATOMS: atom_id res chain seq x y z
N MET A 1 -27.78 45.34 -40.36
CA MET A 1 -27.95 44.83 -38.99
C MET A 1 -28.55 45.96 -38.18
N GLU A 2 -29.88 46.02 -38.14
CA GLU A 2 -30.60 47.12 -37.48
C GLU A 2 -30.30 47.11 -35.98
N ILE A 3 -29.58 48.13 -35.53
CA ILE A 3 -29.43 48.42 -34.11
C ILE A 3 -30.73 49.09 -33.71
N SER A 4 -31.61 48.33 -33.07
CA SER A 4 -32.89 48.80 -32.55
C SER A 4 -32.69 50.10 -31.76
N LYS A 5 -33.40 51.16 -32.17
CA LYS A 5 -33.32 52.49 -31.54
C LYS A 5 -33.95 52.39 -30.15
N ILE A 6 -33.13 52.21 -29.12
CA ILE A 6 -33.62 52.08 -27.74
C ILE A 6 -34.04 53.48 -27.25
N ASN A 7 -35.35 53.74 -27.16
CA ASN A 7 -35.87 54.89 -26.43
C ASN A 7 -35.62 54.68 -24.93
N LEU A 8 -34.45 55.15 -24.47
CA LEU A 8 -33.98 55.06 -23.09
C LEU A 8 -34.67 56.12 -22.24
N ASN A 9 -35.75 55.73 -21.59
CA ASN A 9 -36.35 56.50 -20.50
C ASN A 9 -35.60 56.18 -19.19
N LEU A 10 -35.40 57.15 -18.29
CA LEU A 10 -34.56 57.05 -17.09
C LEU A 10 -34.88 55.80 -16.25
N ARG A 11 -36.17 55.44 -16.15
CA ARG A 11 -36.66 54.24 -15.46
C ARG A 11 -36.13 52.93 -16.05
N LYS A 12 -35.99 52.84 -17.38
CA LYS A 12 -35.44 51.65 -18.06
C LYS A 12 -33.93 51.53 -17.85
N LEU A 13 -33.23 52.66 -17.77
CA LEU A 13 -31.78 52.68 -17.52
C LEU A 13 -31.45 52.17 -16.10
N ILE A 14 -32.20 52.63 -15.10
CA ILE A 14 -32.04 52.15 -13.71
C ILE A 14 -32.36 50.64 -13.61
N LEU A 15 -33.42 50.18 -14.28
CA LEU A 15 -33.78 48.76 -14.31
C LEU A 15 -32.66 47.91 -14.93
N PHE A 16 -32.10 48.36 -16.06
CA PHE A 16 -31.01 47.66 -16.73
C PHE A 16 -29.75 47.59 -15.83
N LEU A 17 -29.40 48.70 -15.18
CA LEU A 17 -28.26 48.75 -14.27
C LEU A 17 -28.46 47.84 -13.06
N ALA A 18 -29.67 47.77 -12.50
CA ALA A 18 -29.99 46.87 -11.40
C ALA A 18 -29.85 45.40 -11.82
N ILE A 19 -30.37 45.02 -12.99
CA ILE A 19 -30.25 43.67 -13.54
C ILE A 19 -28.78 43.32 -13.80
N PHE A 20 -28.02 44.23 -14.39
CA PHE A 20 -26.59 44.04 -14.64
C PHE A 20 -25.79 43.85 -13.35
N SER A 21 -26.10 44.62 -12.31
CA SER A 21 -25.48 44.49 -10.99
C SER A 21 -25.73 43.12 -10.36
N VAL A 22 -26.99 42.66 -10.38
CA VAL A 22 -27.35 41.34 -9.84
C VAL A 22 -26.68 40.21 -10.63
N LEU A 23 -26.65 40.31 -11.96
CA LEU A 23 -25.95 39.33 -12.81
C LEU A 23 -24.45 39.30 -12.53
N SER A 24 -23.82 40.47 -12.40
CA SER A 24 -22.40 40.57 -12.08
C SER A 24 -22.09 39.91 -10.73
N LEU A 25 -22.87 40.21 -9.69
CA LEU A 25 -22.75 39.58 -8.38
C LEU A 25 -22.95 38.07 -8.43
N PHE A 26 -23.93 37.59 -9.20
CA PHE A 26 -24.18 36.17 -9.38
C PHE A 26 -23.00 35.46 -10.05
N ILE A 27 -22.45 36.03 -11.13
CA ILE A 27 -21.29 35.49 -11.84
C ILE A 27 -20.08 35.43 -10.91
N ILE A 28 -19.78 36.50 -10.20
CA ILE A 28 -18.66 36.56 -9.25
C ILE A 28 -18.82 35.49 -8.16
N SER A 29 -20.00 35.38 -7.57
CA SER A 29 -20.30 34.38 -6.54
C SER A 29 -20.15 32.95 -7.07
N SER A 30 -20.66 32.67 -8.27
CA SER A 30 -20.56 31.35 -8.91
C SER A 30 -19.11 30.96 -9.20
N VAL A 31 -18.32 31.91 -9.74
CA VAL A 31 -16.90 31.70 -10.04
C VAL A 31 -16.12 31.43 -8.75
N ILE A 32 -16.29 32.26 -7.72
CA ILE A 32 -15.63 32.07 -6.43
C ILE A 32 -16.00 30.72 -5.81
N SER A 33 -17.28 30.36 -5.83
CA SER A 33 -17.76 29.06 -5.32
C SER A 33 -17.11 27.89 -6.06
N TYR A 34 -17.06 27.95 -7.40
CA TYR A 34 -16.38 26.93 -8.21
C TYR A 34 -14.89 26.80 -7.85
N TYR A 35 -14.17 27.92 -7.74
CA TYR A 35 -12.75 27.90 -7.38
C TYR A 35 -12.51 27.34 -5.99
N ILE A 36 -13.30 27.75 -4.99
CA ILE A 36 -13.18 27.26 -3.60
C ILE A 36 -13.46 25.77 -3.54
N VAL A 37 -14.59 25.32 -4.10
CA VAL A 37 -14.99 23.91 -4.07
C VAL A 37 -13.95 23.05 -4.79
N ARG A 38 -13.47 23.47 -5.97
CA ARG A 38 -12.43 22.73 -6.72
C ARG A 38 -11.12 22.65 -5.93
N ASN A 39 -10.68 23.75 -5.34
CA ASN A 39 -9.42 23.77 -4.58
C ASN A 39 -9.52 22.92 -3.31
N GLN A 40 -10.67 22.94 -2.64
CA GLN A 40 -10.95 22.05 -1.51
C GLN A 40 -10.95 20.58 -1.93
N LEU A 41 -11.58 20.21 -3.06
CA LEU A 41 -11.60 18.83 -3.55
C LEU A 41 -10.20 18.32 -3.91
N ILE A 42 -9.37 19.14 -4.58
CA ILE A 42 -8.01 18.76 -4.96
C ILE A 42 -7.13 18.60 -3.71
N ASN A 43 -7.14 19.59 -2.81
CA ASN A 43 -6.32 19.54 -1.60
C ASN A 43 -6.78 18.40 -0.67
N ASN A 44 -8.08 18.19 -0.53
CA ASN A 44 -8.62 17.12 0.29
C ASN A 44 -8.31 15.75 -0.32
N SER A 45 -8.44 15.58 -1.64
CA SER A 45 -8.10 14.30 -2.30
C SER A 45 -6.61 13.99 -2.17
N LEU A 46 -5.73 14.99 -2.35
CA LEU A 46 -4.28 14.79 -2.18
C LEU A 46 -3.91 14.51 -0.71
N ALA A 47 -4.48 15.25 0.23
CA ALA A 47 -4.25 15.05 1.66
C ALA A 47 -4.77 13.67 2.12
N LEU A 48 -5.98 13.28 1.71
CA LEU A 48 -6.55 11.97 2.01
C LEU A 48 -5.74 10.83 1.40
N ASN A 49 -5.29 10.97 0.15
CA ASN A 49 -4.43 9.97 -0.48
C ASN A 49 -3.09 9.85 0.24
N SER A 50 -2.49 10.98 0.64
CA SER A 50 -1.23 10.98 1.40
C SER A 50 -1.40 10.40 2.81
N GLU A 51 -2.47 10.77 3.51
CA GLU A 51 -2.76 10.27 4.85
C GLU A 51 -3.08 8.77 4.79
N HIS A 52 -3.85 8.33 3.79
CA HIS A 52 -4.15 6.92 3.57
C HIS A 52 -2.89 6.13 3.21
N ALA A 53 -2.06 6.62 2.29
CA ALA A 53 -0.78 6.00 1.95
C ALA A 53 0.14 5.92 3.18
N ASN A 54 0.20 6.98 4.00
CA ASN A 54 0.97 6.98 5.25
C ASN A 54 0.42 5.96 6.26
N LYS A 55 -0.91 5.90 6.44
CA LYS A 55 -1.55 4.88 7.29
C LYS A 55 -1.20 3.47 6.83
N ILE A 56 -1.30 3.20 5.53
CA ILE A 56 -0.94 1.90 4.95
C ILE A 56 0.55 1.61 5.15
N ALA A 57 1.43 2.58 4.93
CA ALA A 57 2.86 2.43 5.16
C ALA A 57 3.16 2.08 6.63
N ILE A 58 2.55 2.78 7.60
CA ILE A 58 2.69 2.50 9.03
C ILE A 58 2.21 1.08 9.37
N ILE A 59 1.05 0.67 8.83
CA ILE A 59 0.50 -0.67 9.05
C ILE A 59 1.47 -1.72 8.50
N ILE A 60 1.96 -1.53 7.27
CA ILE A 60 2.89 -2.43 6.60
C ILE A 60 4.23 -2.50 7.34
N ASP A 61 4.78 -1.37 7.78
CA ASP A 61 6.01 -1.33 8.58
C ASP A 61 5.87 -2.12 9.87
N ASN A 62 4.74 -1.95 10.57
CA ASN A 62 4.46 -2.71 11.77
C ASN A 62 4.29 -4.21 11.47
N HIS A 63 3.65 -4.57 10.36
CA HIS A 63 3.55 -5.95 9.92
C HIS A 63 4.92 -6.56 9.62
N PHE A 64 5.78 -5.87 8.86
CA PHE A 64 7.14 -6.34 8.58
C PHE A 64 7.97 -6.50 9.85
N LYS A 65 7.84 -5.55 10.79
CA LYS A 65 8.49 -5.68 12.10
C LYS A 65 8.06 -6.95 12.84
N ASN A 66 6.77 -7.27 12.84
CA ASN A 66 6.26 -8.50 13.46
C ASN A 66 6.81 -9.75 12.77
N ILE A 67 6.79 -9.78 11.43
CA ILE A 67 7.36 -10.88 10.64
C ILE A 67 8.84 -11.10 11.01
N LEU A 68 9.64 -10.04 11.09
CA LEU A 68 11.06 -10.13 11.45
C LEU A 68 11.27 -10.67 12.87
N ILE A 69 10.42 -10.29 13.82
CA ILE A 69 10.46 -10.79 15.20
C ILE A 69 10.11 -12.29 15.23
N GLU A 70 9.04 -12.70 14.56
CA GLU A 70 8.58 -14.10 14.51
C GLU A 70 9.61 -15.02 13.84
N LEU A 71 10.15 -14.62 12.69
CA LEU A 71 11.19 -15.35 11.98
C LEU A 71 12.48 -15.40 12.79
N GLY A 72 12.90 -14.28 13.39
CA GLY A 72 14.09 -14.22 14.24
C GLY A 72 13.97 -15.10 15.50
N TYR A 73 12.77 -15.18 16.08
CA TYR A 73 12.48 -16.08 17.20
C TYR A 73 12.59 -17.54 16.77
N SER A 74 11.96 -17.91 15.65
CA SER A 74 12.01 -19.27 15.13
C SER A 74 13.44 -19.68 14.77
N ALA A 75 14.21 -18.79 14.10
CA ALA A 75 15.61 -19.02 13.79
C ALA A 75 16.48 -19.27 15.04
N LYS A 76 16.20 -18.61 16.16
CA LYS A 76 16.89 -18.87 17.44
C LYS A 76 16.55 -20.24 18.03
N ILE A 77 15.32 -20.73 17.85
CA ILE A 77 14.93 -22.08 18.27
C ILE A 77 15.63 -23.11 17.39
N LEU A 78 15.52 -22.96 16.07
CA LEU A 78 16.14 -23.84 15.09
C LEU A 78 17.67 -23.87 15.24
N GLY A 79 18.30 -22.74 15.54
CA GLY A 79 19.74 -22.66 15.75
C GLY A 79 20.26 -23.47 16.95
N LYS A 80 19.40 -23.81 17.93
CA LYS A 80 19.80 -24.64 19.08
C LYS A 80 19.76 -26.14 18.78
N LYS A 81 18.85 -26.57 17.90
CA LYS A 81 18.58 -27.98 17.60
C LYS A 81 18.15 -28.13 16.14
N PHE A 82 19.03 -27.76 15.22
CA PHE A 82 18.69 -27.74 13.80
C PHE A 82 18.46 -29.15 13.23
N ASP A 83 19.17 -30.16 13.75
CA ASP A 83 19.10 -31.54 13.26
C ASP A 83 17.79 -32.25 13.64
N ASP A 84 17.04 -31.71 14.61
CA ASP A 84 15.79 -32.28 15.10
C ASP A 84 14.63 -31.97 14.14
N ASN A 85 14.12 -33.00 13.46
CA ASN A 85 13.03 -32.86 12.51
C ASN A 85 11.71 -32.45 13.16
N GLU A 86 11.44 -32.90 14.39
CA GLU A 86 10.20 -32.59 15.09
C GLU A 86 10.13 -31.10 15.43
N ILE A 87 11.26 -30.53 15.86
CA ILE A 87 11.39 -29.10 16.14
C ILE A 87 11.21 -28.28 14.85
N ARG A 88 11.85 -28.69 13.74
CA ARG A 88 11.68 -28.01 12.44
C ARG A 88 10.22 -28.01 11.98
N GLU A 89 9.56 -29.17 12.05
CA GLU A 89 8.17 -29.33 11.64
C GLU A 89 7.23 -28.50 12.53
N THR A 90 7.44 -28.55 13.85
CA THR A 90 6.66 -27.76 14.81
C THR A 90 6.78 -26.27 14.53
N GLU A 91 7.98 -25.77 14.23
CA GLU A 91 8.21 -24.35 13.99
C GLU A 91 7.62 -23.86 12.66
N VAL A 92 7.72 -24.62 11.56
CA VAL A 92 7.06 -24.24 10.29
C VAL A 92 5.53 -24.26 10.42
N GLN A 93 4.99 -25.22 11.17
CA GLN A 93 3.56 -25.30 11.46
C GLN A 93 3.09 -24.15 12.35
N ARG A 94 3.83 -23.86 13.43
CA ARG A 94 3.54 -22.74 14.33
C ARG A 94 3.52 -21.42 13.59
N LEU A 95 4.55 -21.12 12.78
CA LEU A 95 4.59 -19.87 12.00
C LEU A 95 3.41 -19.77 11.02
N LYS A 96 3.05 -20.86 10.34
CA LYS A 96 1.92 -20.86 9.40
C LYS A 96 0.55 -20.70 10.08
N MET A 97 0.37 -21.27 11.27
CA MET A 97 -0.91 -21.25 12.00
C MET A 97 -1.08 -20.05 12.93
N GLN A 98 0.02 -19.48 13.43
CA GLN A 98 -0.03 -18.36 14.38
C GLN A 98 -0.33 -17.03 13.70
N SER A 99 -0.05 -16.91 12.40
CA SER A 99 -0.27 -15.68 11.66
C SER A 99 -0.73 -15.93 10.22
N ASP A 100 -1.66 -15.11 9.77
CA ASP A 100 -2.14 -15.08 8.38
C ASP A 100 -1.16 -14.34 7.44
N TYR A 101 -0.01 -13.87 7.94
CA TYR A 101 1.01 -13.21 7.12
C TYR A 101 1.68 -14.16 6.12
N TYR A 102 1.72 -15.46 6.41
CA TYR A 102 2.45 -16.43 5.60
C TYR A 102 1.49 -17.28 4.79
N ASN A 103 1.60 -17.22 3.46
CA ASN A 103 0.96 -18.22 2.60
C ASN A 103 1.65 -19.59 2.76
N SER A 104 2.97 -19.58 2.90
CA SER A 104 3.80 -20.75 3.13
C SER A 104 5.05 -20.39 3.92
N VAL A 105 5.51 -21.32 4.75
CA VAL A 105 6.78 -21.21 5.50
C VAL A 105 7.65 -22.39 5.11
N VAL A 106 8.93 -22.16 4.86
CA VAL A 106 9.89 -23.21 4.48
C VAL A 106 11.18 -23.05 5.28
N VAL A 107 11.82 -24.17 5.61
CA VAL A 107 13.17 -24.23 6.19
C VAL A 107 14.09 -24.81 5.13
N SER A 108 15.20 -24.12 4.86
CA SER A 108 16.26 -24.59 3.99
C SER A 108 17.50 -25.02 4.77
N ASP A 109 18.25 -25.96 4.22
CA ASP A 109 19.59 -26.29 4.73
C ASP A 109 20.65 -25.30 4.22
N SER A 110 21.90 -25.50 4.64
CA SER A 110 23.06 -24.68 4.25
C SER A 110 23.40 -24.72 2.76
N GLU A 111 22.90 -25.74 2.05
CA GLU A 111 23.10 -25.88 0.60
C GLU A 111 21.93 -25.27 -0.19
N GLY A 112 20.85 -24.84 0.49
CA GLY A 112 19.67 -24.24 -0.12
C GLY A 112 18.61 -25.26 -0.54
N ARG A 113 18.65 -26.50 -0.04
CA ARG A 113 17.56 -27.47 -0.21
C ARG A 113 16.46 -27.22 0.80
N LEU A 114 15.21 -27.41 0.39
CA LEU A 114 14.03 -27.20 1.25
C LEU A 114 13.71 -28.49 2.02
N ILE A 115 13.89 -28.49 3.34
CA ILE A 115 13.83 -29.70 4.18
C ILE A 115 12.48 -29.89 4.90
N ASN A 116 11.88 -28.79 5.36
CA ASN A 116 10.56 -28.75 6.01
C ASN A 116 9.76 -27.55 5.49
N TYR A 117 8.43 -27.68 5.43
CA TYR A 117 7.55 -26.64 4.92
C TYR A 117 6.13 -26.80 5.44
N SER A 118 5.39 -25.70 5.49
CA SER A 118 3.96 -25.67 5.81
C SER A 118 3.24 -24.67 4.91
N PRO A 119 2.05 -24.99 4.37
CA PRO A 119 1.30 -26.24 4.56
C PRO A 119 1.89 -27.42 3.78
N ASN A 120 1.72 -28.65 4.27
CA ASN A 120 2.31 -29.87 3.68
C ASN A 120 1.75 -30.25 2.30
N ILE A 121 0.81 -29.46 1.76
CA ILE A 121 0.29 -29.58 0.38
C ILE A 121 1.28 -29.10 -0.69
N LEU A 122 2.38 -28.46 -0.30
CA LEU A 122 3.40 -27.99 -1.24
C LEU A 122 4.21 -29.20 -1.74
N ASN A 123 4.03 -29.60 -3.00
CA ASN A 123 4.84 -30.64 -3.65
C ASN A 123 6.23 -30.09 -4.02
N ILE A 124 7.06 -29.85 -3.00
CA ILE A 124 8.40 -29.33 -3.16
C ILE A 124 9.39 -30.50 -3.28
N ASP A 125 10.21 -30.49 -4.33
CA ASP A 125 11.32 -31.43 -4.47
C ASP A 125 12.43 -31.10 -3.46
N LYS A 126 12.56 -31.94 -2.44
CA LYS A 126 13.56 -31.79 -1.36
C LYS A 126 15.00 -31.97 -1.85
N ASN A 127 15.22 -32.59 -3.02
CA ASN A 127 16.54 -32.81 -3.58
C ASN A 127 17.02 -31.63 -4.42
N LYS A 128 16.12 -30.70 -4.77
CA LYS A 128 16.45 -29.54 -5.58
C LYS A 128 17.01 -28.42 -4.71
N VAL A 129 18.26 -28.05 -4.98
CA VAL A 129 18.87 -26.84 -4.44
C VAL A 129 18.23 -25.62 -5.09
N GLN A 130 17.73 -24.71 -4.28
CA GLN A 130 17.13 -23.47 -4.75
C GLN A 130 18.18 -22.37 -4.85
N THR A 131 18.36 -21.82 -6.05
CA THR A 131 19.33 -20.77 -6.35
C THR A 131 18.69 -19.38 -6.48
N THR A 132 17.47 -19.20 -5.96
CA THR A 132 16.78 -17.90 -5.98
C THR A 132 17.62 -16.86 -5.24
N LEU A 133 17.64 -15.62 -5.73
CA LEU A 133 18.44 -14.53 -5.17
C LEU A 133 18.31 -14.38 -3.65
N GLY A 134 17.08 -14.51 -3.13
CA GLY A 134 16.81 -14.44 -1.69
C GLY A 134 17.49 -15.55 -0.87
N ILE A 135 17.46 -16.79 -1.36
CA ILE A 135 18.04 -17.96 -0.68
C ILE A 135 19.56 -17.90 -0.75
N SER A 136 20.11 -17.64 -1.94
CA SER A 136 21.56 -17.53 -2.15
C SER A 136 22.18 -16.43 -1.27
N ASN A 137 21.57 -15.25 -1.23
CA ASN A 137 22.11 -14.14 -0.45
C ASN A 137 21.92 -14.37 1.07
N SER A 138 20.78 -14.94 1.49
CA SER A 138 20.55 -15.25 2.91
C SER A 138 21.54 -16.26 3.47
N ILE A 139 21.90 -17.29 2.68
CA ILE A 139 22.91 -18.27 3.08
C ILE A 139 24.31 -17.63 3.11
N LYS A 140 24.64 -16.80 2.11
CA LYS A 140 25.95 -16.18 1.98
C LYS A 140 26.24 -15.14 3.08
N GLU A 141 25.28 -14.27 3.37
CA GLU A 141 25.48 -13.15 4.31
C GLU A 141 24.98 -13.48 5.73
N LYS A 142 24.23 -14.59 5.91
CA LYS A 142 23.59 -14.98 7.18
C LYS A 142 22.69 -13.88 7.77
N THR A 143 22.14 -13.04 6.89
CA THR A 143 21.23 -11.95 7.21
C THR A 143 19.83 -12.26 6.68
N ILE A 144 18.83 -11.57 7.23
CA ILE A 144 17.44 -11.69 6.77
C ILE A 144 17.31 -10.95 5.44
N TYR A 145 16.68 -11.60 4.45
CA TYR A 145 16.35 -10.98 3.17
C TYR A 145 14.85 -10.97 2.93
N ILE A 146 14.38 -9.84 2.43
CA ILE A 146 13.05 -9.67 1.87
C ILE A 146 13.23 -9.46 0.37
N ILE A 147 12.59 -10.30 -0.44
CA ILE A 147 12.55 -10.12 -1.89
C ILE A 147 11.18 -9.58 -2.29
N ALA A 148 11.16 -8.58 -3.17
CA ALA A 148 9.94 -8.11 -3.81
C ALA A 148 9.79 -8.80 -5.17
N ILE A 149 8.63 -9.40 -5.43
CA ILE A 149 8.28 -9.85 -6.77
C ILE A 149 7.73 -8.64 -7.50
N SER A 150 8.58 -7.97 -8.29
CA SER A 150 8.16 -6.88 -9.14
C SER A 150 7.50 -7.47 -10.39
N PHE A 151 6.16 -7.38 -10.47
CA PHE A 151 5.47 -7.59 -11.74
C PHE A 151 5.60 -6.29 -12.53
N CYS A 152 6.53 -6.26 -13.47
CA CYS A 152 6.62 -5.22 -14.49
C CYS A 152 5.75 -5.59 -15.69
#